data_AF-A0A3C0BA73-F1
#
_entry.id   AF-A0A3C0BA73-F1
#
_cell.length_a   1.000
_cell.length_b   1.000
_cell.length_c   1.000
_cell.angle_alpha   90.00
_cell.angle_beta   90.00
_cell.angle_gamma   90.00
#
_symmetry.space_group_name_H-M   'P 1'
#
loop_
_entity.id
_entity.type
_entity.pdbx_description
1 polymer ?
#
loop_
_entity_poly.entity_id
_entity_poly.type
_entity_poly.pdbx_seq_one_letter_code
_entity_poly.pdbx_strand_id
1 'polypeptide(L)'
;MNHLKQFVIPFVGLSTGNHRFSFRVDDKFFSLFEEAEIRQANVNVELDLEKKERMLVLNFHFKGSIGVTCSRCLDEFDMPVDN
;
A
#
# COMPACT_ATOMS: atom_id res chain seq x y z
N MET A 1 7.22 -8.06 -16.39
CA MET A 1 6.12 -8.78 -15.71
C MET A 1 5.16 -7.73 -15.16
N ASN A 2 3.84 -7.94 -15.19
CA ASN A 2 2.89 -6.95 -14.66
C ASN A 2 2.89 -7.00 -13.12
N HIS A 3 3.64 -6.08 -12.49
CA HIS A 3 3.79 -6.01 -11.03
C HIS A 3 2.49 -5.64 -10.31
N LEU A 4 1.50 -5.05 -10.99
CA LEU A 4 0.20 -4.76 -10.38
C LEU A 4 -0.61 -6.02 -10.02
N LYS A 5 -0.29 -7.18 -10.64
CA LYS A 5 -1.03 -8.43 -10.41
C LYS A 5 -1.06 -8.86 -8.95
N GLN A 6 0.01 -8.59 -8.18
CA GLN A 6 0.09 -8.97 -6.77
C GLN A 6 -0.80 -8.12 -5.86
N PHE A 7 -1.34 -7.00 -6.37
CA PHE A 7 -2.22 -6.08 -5.65
C PHE A 7 -3.70 -6.22 -6.07
N VAL A 8 -4.03 -7.21 -6.93
CA VAL A 8 -5.40 -7.45 -7.38
C VAL A 8 -6.17 -8.27 -6.36
N ILE A 9 -7.30 -7.74 -5.90
CA ILE A 9 -8.25 -8.46 -5.04
C ILE A 9 -9.41 -8.99 -5.92
N PRO A 10 -9.65 -10.32 -5.95
CA PRO A 10 -10.70 -10.91 -6.80
C PRO A 10 -12.09 -10.72 -6.17
N PHE A 11 -12.70 -9.56 -6.40
CA PHE A 11 -13.99 -9.16 -5.80
C PHE A 11 -15.13 -10.17 -5.97
N VAL A 12 -15.27 -10.76 -7.17
CA VAL A 12 -16.36 -11.71 -7.50
C VAL A 12 -16.27 -12.98 -6.64
N GLY A 13 -15.06 -13.41 -6.27
CA GLY A 13 -14.84 -14.62 -5.47
C GLY A 13 -15.04 -14.43 -3.96
N LEU A 14 -15.19 -13.20 -3.48
CA LEU A 14 -15.35 -12.93 -2.04
C LEU A 14 -16.80 -13.14 -1.60
N SER A 15 -17.02 -13.88 -0.53
CA SER A 15 -18.31 -13.94 0.17
C SER A 15 -18.59 -12.63 0.92
N THR A 16 -19.85 -12.40 1.29
CA THR A 16 -20.19 -11.35 2.28
C THR A 16 -19.46 -11.62 3.60
N GLY A 17 -18.96 -10.56 4.27
CA GLY A 17 -18.20 -10.65 5.51
C GLY A 17 -16.81 -10.01 5.43
N ASN A 18 -15.96 -10.31 6.42
CA ASN A 18 -14.62 -9.73 6.58
C ASN A 18 -13.55 -10.56 5.88
N HIS A 19 -12.63 -9.89 5.21
CA HIS A 19 -11.50 -10.46 4.49
C HIS A 19 -10.24 -9.67 4.83
N ARG A 20 -9.15 -10.35 5.14
CA ARG A 20 -7.86 -9.73 5.44
C ARG A 20 -6.86 -9.99 4.33
N PHE A 21 -6.21 -8.93 3.86
CA PHE A 21 -5.14 -9.00 2.87
C PHE A 21 -3.88 -8.33 3.42
N SER A 22 -2.72 -8.78 2.93
CA SER A 22 -1.43 -8.19 3.25
C SER A 22 -0.65 -7.96 1.96
N PHE A 23 -0.13 -6.75 1.80
CA PHE A 23 0.63 -6.33 0.64
C PHE A 23 1.97 -5.75 1.06
N ARG A 24 3.00 -6.06 0.29
CA ARG A 24 4.29 -5.38 0.38
C ARG A 24 4.35 -4.32 -0.71
N VAL A 25 4.46 -3.06 -0.29
CA VAL A 25 4.56 -1.90 -1.15
C VAL A 25 6.00 -1.39 -1.09
N ASP A 26 6.66 -1.43 -2.25
CA ASP A 26 8.07 -1.09 -2.42
C ASP A 26 8.27 -0.16 -3.64
N ASP A 27 9.53 0.17 -3.94
CA ASP A 27 9.91 1.02 -5.08
C ASP A 27 9.31 0.54 -6.41
N LYS A 28 9.17 -0.79 -6.57
CA LYS A 28 8.59 -1.38 -7.79
C LYS A 28 7.10 -1.09 -7.91
N PHE A 29 6.38 -0.92 -6.80
CA PHE A 29 4.99 -0.47 -6.85
C PHE A 29 4.90 0.97 -7.33
N PHE A 30 5.66 1.88 -6.72
CA PHE A 30 5.58 3.31 -7.05
C PHE A 30 6.10 3.61 -8.46
N SER A 31 7.11 2.89 -8.95
CA SER A 31 7.60 3.04 -10.33
C SER A 31 6.59 2.68 -11.43
N LEU A 32 5.44 2.08 -11.08
CA LEU A 32 4.34 1.80 -12.02
C LEU A 32 3.50 3.05 -12.31
N PHE A 33 3.69 4.13 -11.55
CA PHE A 33 2.95 5.39 -11.70
C PHE A 33 3.95 6.49 -12.06
N GLU A 34 3.81 7.09 -13.24
CA GLU A 34 4.78 8.07 -13.78
C GLU A 34 4.95 9.29 -12.85
N GLU A 35 3.87 9.69 -12.17
CA GLU A 35 3.81 10.85 -11.28
C GLU A 35 4.06 10.50 -9.79
N ALA A 36 4.56 9.30 -9.49
CA ALA A 36 4.86 8.94 -8.10
C ALA A 36 5.97 9.82 -7.51
N GLU A 37 5.64 10.53 -6.43
CA GLU A 37 6.61 11.30 -5.63
C GLU A 37 7.54 10.39 -4.82
N ILE A 38 7.01 9.26 -4.34
CA ILE A 38 7.76 8.28 -3.55
C ILE A 38 8.63 7.44 -4.49
N ARG A 39 9.95 7.48 -4.26
CA ARG A 39 10.94 6.72 -5.04
C ARG A 39 11.51 5.53 -4.27
N GLN A 40 11.54 5.62 -2.95
CA GLN A 40 12.04 4.59 -2.05
C GLN A 40 10.97 4.28 -1.00
N ALA A 41 10.61 3.01 -0.87
CA ALA A 41 9.60 2.54 0.06
C ALA A 41 9.85 1.11 0.51
N ASN A 42 9.55 0.86 1.78
CA ASN A 42 9.45 -0.48 2.33
C ASN A 42 8.30 -0.49 3.33
N VAL A 43 7.08 -0.66 2.82
CA VAL A 43 5.84 -0.53 3.58
C VAL A 43 5.04 -1.83 3.51
N ASN A 44 4.65 -2.35 4.66
CA ASN A 44 3.65 -3.41 4.76
C ASN A 44 2.28 -2.76 4.92
N VAL A 45 1.33 -3.15 4.09
CA VAL A 45 -0.07 -2.69 4.14
C VAL A 45 -0.96 -3.88 4.46
N GLU A 46 -1.69 -3.80 5.57
CA GLU A 46 -2.78 -4.69 5.90
C GLU A 46 -4.12 -4.05 5.51
N LEU A 47 -4.98 -4.82 4.86
CA LEU A 47 -6.32 -4.38 4.49
C LEU A 47 -7.34 -5.30 5.14
N ASP A 48 -8.17 -4.73 6.01
CA ASP A 48 -9.41 -5.32 6.48
C ASP A 48 -10.57 -4.84 5.61
N LEU A 49 -11.05 -5.73 4.73
CA LEU A 49 -12.14 -5.50 3.80
C LEU A 49 -13.42 -6.16 4.33
N GLU A 50 -14.43 -5.36 4.64
CA GLU A 50 -15.78 -5.83 4.93
C GLU A 50 -16.63 -5.72 3.65
N LYS A 51 -17.02 -6.88 3.09
CA LYS A 51 -17.94 -6.97 1.96
C LYS A 51 -19.37 -7.07 2.47
N LYS A 52 -20.18 -6.04 2.18
CA LYS A 52 -21.64 -6.02 2.36
C LYS A 52 -22.32 -6.24 1.02
N GLU A 53 -23.63 -6.51 1.04
CA GLU A 53 -24.39 -6.79 -0.19
C GLU A 53 -24.32 -5.66 -1.23
N ARG A 54 -24.22 -4.40 -0.78
CA ARG A 54 -24.24 -3.21 -1.66
C ARG A 54 -23.11 -2.21 -1.37
N MET A 55 -22.14 -2.60 -0.53
CA MET A 55 -21.09 -1.70 -0.05
C MET A 55 -19.82 -2.49 0.28
N LEU A 56 -18.67 -1.85 0.08
CA LEU A 56 -17.39 -2.31 0.59
C LEU A 56 -16.88 -1.29 1.60
N VAL A 57 -16.42 -1.77 2.76
CA VAL A 57 -15.68 -0.97 3.73
C VAL A 57 -14.25 -1.47 3.74
N LEU A 58 -13.29 -0.59 3.48
CA LEU A 58 -11.87 -0.91 3.40
C LEU A 58 -11.14 -0.14 4.49
N ASN A 59 -10.55 -0.85 5.43
CA ASN A 59 -9.71 -0.27 6.47
C ASN A 59 -8.26 -0.66 6.21
N PHE A 60 -7.42 0.34 5.98
CA PHE A 60 -6.00 0.14 5.69
C PHE A 60 -5.18 0.46 6.93
N HIS A 61 -4.31 -0.46 7.30
CA HIS A 61 -3.25 -0.26 8.27
C HIS A 61 -1.92 -0.40 7.55
N PHE A 62 -0.96 0.45 7.85
CA PHE A 62 0.34 0.36 7.20
C PHE A 62 1.45 0.71 8.16
N LYS A 63 2.58 0.04 7.98
CA LYS A 63 3.78 0.27 8.79
C LYS A 63 5.02 0.06 7.93
N GLY A 64 5.98 0.96 8.04
CA GLY A 64 7.25 0.84 7.32
C GLY A 64 8.00 2.15 7.25
N SER A 65 8.75 2.34 6.16
CA SER A 65 9.48 3.55 5.88
C SER A 65 9.38 3.97 4.41
N ILE A 66 9.55 5.27 4.19
CA ILE A 66 9.74 5.86 2.86
C ILE A 66 11.00 6.73 2.87
N GLY A 67 11.75 6.71 1.78
CA GLY A 67 12.92 7.59 1.62
C GLY A 67 12.47 9.01 1.31
N VAL A 68 12.96 9.98 2.08
CA VAL A 68 12.67 11.40 1.89
C VAL A 68 13.93 12.24 2.04
N THR A 69 13.92 13.41 1.41
CA THR A 69 14.96 14.43 1.60
C THR A 69 14.54 15.38 2.73
N CYS A 70 15.40 15.53 3.74
CA CYS A 70 15.17 16.49 4.81
C CYS A 70 15.18 17.92 4.27
N SER A 71 14.09 18.67 4.45
CA SER A 71 13.99 20.05 3.97
C SER A 71 14.94 21.04 4.67
N ARG A 72 15.58 20.65 5.79
CA ARG A 72 16.50 21.51 6.55
C ARG A 72 17.97 21.31 6.19
N CYS A 73 18.44 20.06 6.16
CA CYS A 73 19.85 19.75 5.89
C CYS A 73 20.09 19.15 4.51
N LEU A 74 19.03 18.82 3.76
CA LEU A 74 19.07 18.16 2.45
C LEU A 74 19.60 16.72 2.47
N ASP A 75 19.79 16.12 3.65
CA ASP A 75 20.16 14.71 3.77
C ASP A 75 18.96 13.79 3.46
N GLU A 76 19.25 12.65 2.84
CA GLU A 76 18.28 11.56 2.64
C GLU A 76 18.15 10.71 3.91
N PHE A 77 16.92 10.34 4.27
CA PHE A 77 16.67 9.42 5.37
C PHE A 77 15.37 8.62 5.18
N ASP A 78 15.29 7.48 5.87
CA ASP A 78 14.09 6.66 5.97
C ASP A 78 13.12 7.26 6.99
N MET A 79 12.06 7.90 6.52
CA MET A 79 10.99 8.41 7.36
C MET A 79 10.04 7.27 7.75
N PRO A 80 9.85 6.99 9.05
CA PRO A 80 8.90 5.98 9.49
C PRO A 80 7.47 6.43 9.20
N VAL A 81 6.63 5.49 8.76
CA VAL A 81 5.20 5.68 8.53
C VAL A 81 4.42 4.59 9.27
N ASP A 82 3.36 4.99 9.98
CA ASP A 82 2.52 4.11 10.81
C ASP A 82 1.11 4.70 10.93
N ASN A 83 0.06 3.88 10.87
CA ASN A 83 -1.35 4.28 11.02
C ASN A 83 -2.16 3.29 11.87
#